data_AF-A0A1I7HY13-F1
#
_entry.id   AF-A0A1I7HY13-F1
#
_cell.length_a   1.000
_cell.length_b   1.000
_cell.length_c   1.000
_cell.angle_alpha   90.00
_cell.angle_beta   90.00
_cell.angle_gamma   90.00
#
_symmetry.space_group_name_H-M   'P 1'
#
loop_
_entity.id
_entity.type
_entity.pdbx_description
1 polymer ?
#
loop_
_entity_poly.entity_id
_entity_poly.type
_entity_poly.pdbx_seq_one_letter_code
_entity_poly.pdbx_strand_id
1 'polypeptide(L)' 'MKAFLIAVVAAVVLATAASFLLAENQRFAYQAFATSGARVSDPGTNLVGPRWTGDIREPGKAGHKAEAGS' A
#
# COMPACT_ATOMS: atom_id res chain seq x y z
N MET A 1 28.48 -20.15 37.73
CA MET A 1 28.40 -18.80 37.13
C MET A 1 28.96 -18.72 35.71
N LYS A 2 30.04 -19.42 35.35
CA LYS A 2 30.63 -19.38 33.99
C LYS A 2 29.63 -19.70 32.86
N ALA A 3 28.83 -20.76 33.01
CA ALA A 3 27.82 -21.14 32.02
C ALA A 3 26.75 -20.05 31.81
N PHE A 4 26.33 -19.38 32.88
CA PHE A 4 25.38 -18.27 32.80
C PHE A 4 25.98 -17.09 32.03
N LEU A 5 27.23 -16.72 32.31
CA LEU A 5 27.92 -15.65 31.57
C LEU A 5 28.06 -15.99 30.08
N ILE A 6 28.37 -17.25 29.75
CA ILE A 6 28.43 -17.71 28.35
C ILE A 6 27.06 -17.58 27.68
N ALA A 7 25.97 -17.97 28.36
CA ALA A 7 24.62 -17.85 27.83
C ALA A 7 24.22 -16.39 27.56
N VAL A 8 24.57 -15.46 28.46
CA VAL A 8 24.33 -14.03 28.28
C VAL A 8 25.08 -13.50 27.07
N VAL A 9 26.36 -13.84 26.92
CA VAL A 9 27.17 -13.43 25.75
C VAL A 9 26.56 -13.98 24.45
N ALA A 10 26.18 -15.26 24.43
CA ALA A 10 25.55 -15.88 23.27
C ALA A 10 24.23 -15.17 22.90
N ALA A 11 23.40 -14.83 23.89
CA ALA A 11 22.15 -14.12 23.67
C ALA A 11 22.37 -12.73 23.04
N VAL A 12 23.35 -11.97 23.54
CA VAL A 12 23.70 -10.65 22.97
C VAL A 12 24.17 -10.77 21.53
N VAL A 13 25.02 -11.76 21.24
CA VAL A 13 25.53 -12.01 19.88
C VAL A 13 24.37 -12.36 18.94
N LEU A 14 23.49 -13.28 19.34
CA LEU A 14 22.34 -13.71 18.54
C LEU A 14 21.35 -12.56 18.31
N ALA A 15 21.05 -11.76 19.34
CA ALA A 15 20.15 -10.62 19.21
C ALA A 15 20.71 -9.57 18.24
N THR A 16 22.01 -9.30 18.31
CA THR A 16 22.70 -8.36 17.42
C THR A 16 22.64 -8.85 15.98
N ALA A 17 23.00 -10.13 15.74
CA ALA A 17 22.93 -10.73 14.42
C ALA A 17 21.50 -10.71 13.84
N ALA A 18 20.51 -11.09 14.65
CA ALA A 18 19.10 -11.05 14.26
C ALA A 18 18.64 -9.64 13.89
N SER A 19 19.10 -8.60 14.58
CA SER A 19 18.76 -7.21 14.27
C SER A 19 19.23 -6.79 12.87
N PHE A 20 20.45 -7.17 12.48
CA PHE A 20 20.96 -6.86 11.15
C PHE A 20 20.22 -7.64 10.06
N LEU A 21 20.03 -8.95 10.24
CA LEU A 21 19.28 -9.77 9.27
C LEU A 21 17.83 -9.30 9.12
N LEU A 22 17.18 -8.92 10.21
CA LEU A 22 15.80 -8.46 10.18
C LEU A 22 15.67 -7.15 9.40
N ALA A 23 16.60 -6.21 9.61
CA ALA A 23 16.60 -4.92 8.91
C ALA A 23 16.74 -5.08 7.38
N GLU A 24 17.56 -6.03 6.91
CA GLU A 24 17.74 -6.29 5.48
C GLU A 24 16.51 -6.91 4.81
N ASN A 25 15.70 -7.66 5.55
CA ASN A 25 14.55 -8.40 5.01
C ASN A 25 13.21 -7.66 5.16
N GLN A 26 13.20 -6.49 5.78
CA GLN A 26 11.99 -5.70 5.96
C GLN A 26 11.71 -4.80 4.75
N ARG A 27 10.53 -4.94 4.15
CA ARG A 27 9.98 -3.93 3.24
C ARG A 27 9.25 -2.86 4.05
N PHE A 28 9.61 -1.59 3.82
CA PHE A 28 8.89 -0.49 4.44
C PHE A 28 7.43 -0.44 3.98
N ALA A 29 6.51 -0.02 4.88
CA ALA A 29 5.08 0.06 4.58
C ALA A 29 4.79 0.92 3.33
N TYR A 30 5.52 2.04 3.15
CA TYR A 30 5.34 2.88 1.95
C TYR A 30 5.72 2.15 0.66
N GLN A 31 6.64 1.19 0.69
CA GLN A 31 7.00 0.36 -0.47
C GLN A 31 6.05 -0.83 -0.65
N ALA A 32 5.50 -1.37 0.45
CA ALA A 32 4.55 -2.47 0.41
C ALA A 32 3.18 -2.03 -0.12
N PHE A 33 2.77 -0.82 0.23
CA PHE A 33 1.46 -0.25 -0.13
C PHE A 33 1.55 0.88 -1.15
N ALA A 34 2.71 1.06 -1.80
CA ALA A 34 2.82 1.91 -2.97
C ALA A 34 1.92 1.33 -4.08
N THR A 35 0.74 1.91 -4.24
CA THR A 35 -0.09 1.71 -5.43
C THR A 35 0.44 2.62 -6.53
N SER A 36 0.11 2.36 -7.80
CA SER A 36 0.60 3.17 -8.92
C SER A 36 0.16 4.64 -8.89
N GLY A 37 -0.63 5.05 -7.90
CA GLY A 37 -1.26 6.36 -7.81
C GLY A 37 -2.27 6.56 -8.94
N ALA A 38 -3.30 7.37 -8.70
CA ALA A 38 -4.01 8.01 -9.80
C ALA A 38 -3.16 9.20 -10.24
N ARG A 39 -2.57 9.15 -11.45
CA ARG A 39 -1.96 10.35 -12.03
C ARG A 39 -3.07 11.36 -12.26
N VAL A 40 -3.08 12.43 -11.46
CA VAL A 40 -4.01 13.57 -11.60
C VAL A 40 -3.45 14.48 -12.70
N SER A 41 -3.69 14.15 -13.96
CA SER A 41 -3.51 15.11 -15.06
C SER A 41 -4.70 16.05 -15.17
N ASP A 42 -5.89 15.60 -14.77
CA ASP A 42 -7.16 16.32 -14.95
C ASP A 42 -7.92 16.40 -13.62
N PRO A 43 -7.86 17.52 -12.88
CA PRO A 43 -8.60 17.66 -11.62
C PRO A 43 -10.11 17.44 -11.83
N GLY A 44 -10.71 16.54 -11.05
CA GLY A 44 -12.17 16.29 -11.03
C GLY A 44 -12.66 15.00 -11.68
N THR A 45 -11.89 14.34 -12.56
CA THR A 45 -12.34 13.11 -13.26
C THR A 45 -11.60 11.83 -12.85
N ASN A 46 -10.46 11.95 -12.15
CA ASN A 46 -9.57 10.80 -11.86
C ASN A 46 -10.18 9.70 -11.00
N LEU A 47 -11.19 10.02 -10.17
CA LEU A 47 -11.78 9.08 -9.22
C LEU A 47 -13.17 8.58 -9.65
N VAL A 48 -13.76 9.22 -10.65
CA VAL A 48 -15.22 9.22 -10.86
C VAL A 48 -15.62 9.14 -12.35
N GLY A 49 -14.67 9.28 -13.27
CA GLY A 49 -14.91 9.23 -14.71
C GLY A 49 -15.61 10.50 -15.25
N PRO A 50 -15.57 10.75 -16.56
CA PRO A 50 -16.02 12.03 -17.14
C PRO A 50 -17.52 12.34 -17.02
N ARG A 51 -18.35 11.34 -16.67
CA ARG A 51 -19.81 11.47 -16.59
C ARG A 51 -20.35 11.46 -15.15
N TRP A 52 -19.49 11.57 -14.15
CA TRP A 52 -19.96 11.66 -12.76
C TRP A 52 -20.59 13.02 -12.50
N THR A 53 -21.80 12.99 -11.96
CA THR A 53 -22.61 14.17 -11.68
C THR A 53 -22.51 14.63 -10.21
N GLY A 54 -21.90 13.84 -9.33
CA GLY A 54 -21.83 14.13 -7.89
C GLY A 54 -23.16 13.99 -7.15
N ASP A 55 -24.23 13.58 -7.83
CA ASP A 55 -25.56 13.49 -7.23
C ASP A 55 -25.80 12.11 -6.57
N ILE A 56 -25.91 12.10 -5.25
CA ILE A 56 -26.14 10.90 -4.43
C ILE A 56 -27.63 10.50 -4.42
N ARG A 57 -28.52 11.37 -4.93
CA ARG A 57 -29.97 11.16 -4.88
C ARG A 57 -30.49 10.30 -6.04
N GLU A 58 -29.71 10.11 -7.10
CA GLU A 58 -30.08 9.26 -8.25
C GLU A 58 -28.95 8.30 -8.66
N PRO A 59 -28.64 7.26 -7.86
CA PRO A 59 -27.53 6.32 -8.11
C PRO A 59 -27.68 5.42 -9.36
N GLY A 60 -28.70 5.64 -10.21
CA GLY A 60 -29.06 4.74 -11.32
C GLY A 60 -29.20 5.39 -12.71
N LYS A 61 -28.96 6.70 -12.87
CA LYS A 61 -29.10 7.37 -14.18
C LYS A 61 -27.78 7.63 -14.91
N ALA A 62 -26.65 7.28 -14.31
CA ALA A 62 -25.35 7.27 -14.97
C ALA A 62 -25.11 5.90 -15.64
N GLY A 63 -25.86 5.56 -16.70
CA GLY A 63 -25.70 4.22 -17.28
C GLY A 63 -26.58 3.79 -18.42
N HIS A 64 -27.09 4.67 -19.28
CA HIS A 64 -27.60 4.22 -20.58
C HIS A 64 -27.67 5.34 -21.62
N LYS A 65 -26.80 5.29 -22.63
CA LYS A 65 -27.15 4.97 -24.03
C LYS A 65 -26.06 5.47 -24.98
N ALA A 66 -25.44 4.55 -25.70
CA ALA A 66 -25.04 4.76 -27.09
C ALA A 66 -25.00 3.38 -27.75
N GLU A 67 -26.16 2.97 -28.28
CA GLU A 67 -26.22 1.98 -29.34
C GLU A 67 -25.65 2.59 -30.63
N ALA A 68 -24.93 1.74 -31.38
CA ALA A 68 -24.86 1.66 -32.84
C ALA A 68 -24.51 2.91 -33.68
N GLY A 69 -23.44 2.78 -34.47
CA GLY A 69 -23.37 3.36 -35.81
C GLY A 69 -22.12 4.18 -36.12
N SER A 70 -21.08 3.54 -36.67
CA SER A 70 -20.65 3.73 -38.06
C SER A 70 -19.67 2.64 -38.48
#